data_AF-M6JH33-F1
#
_entry.id   AF-M6JH33-F1
#
_cell.length_a   1.000
_cell.length_b   1.000
_cell.length_c   1.000
_cell.angle_alpha   90.00
_cell.angle_beta   90.00
_cell.angle_gamma   90.00
#
_symmetry.space_group_name_H-M   'P 1'
#
loop_
_entity.id
_entity.type
_entity.pdbx_description
1 polymer ?
#
loop_
_entity_poly.entity_id
_entity_poly.type
_entity_poly.pdbx_seq_one_letter_code
_entity_poly.pdbx_strand_id
1 'polypeptide(L)'
;MRLFGYSFLEIYYAIVSSDFFNKSKISFSDRAGILSIEKNHYNESRIENLIMVQLKRIELCVENIRNIQTSKSSSGSFYKKKSLFLNTDGLYVTSEDSKSRLVFDPGHPDAIRRGPKKGYVQFPNITLEEELFELKSHILLYNSLVLFLKKEKNIVIHEENFDNYISVLSLAYKKRHDEIILQLETVKLKLIE
;
A
#
# COMPACT_ATOMS: atom_id res chain seq x y z
N MET A 1 23.56 23.20 3.67
CA MET A 1 23.06 22.28 4.71
C MET A 1 21.98 21.42 4.03
N ARG A 2 22.28 20.15 3.75
CA ARG A 2 21.42 19.27 2.94
C ARG A 2 20.18 18.88 3.76
N LEU A 3 19.01 19.36 3.35
CA LEU A 3 17.72 18.83 3.79
C LEU A 3 17.54 17.45 3.11
N PHE A 4 17.27 16.46 3.93
CA PHE A 4 17.16 15.05 3.57
C PHE A 4 16.11 14.82 2.45
N GLY A 5 16.57 14.28 1.32
CA GLY A 5 16.13 12.98 0.81
C GLY A 5 14.70 12.75 0.29
N TYR A 6 13.78 13.72 0.26
CA TYR A 6 12.44 13.44 -0.30
C TYR A 6 12.43 13.49 -1.83
N SER A 7 11.90 12.45 -2.46
CA SER A 7 11.55 12.49 -3.89
C SER A 7 10.42 13.50 -4.11
N PHE A 8 10.36 14.13 -5.29
CA PHE A 8 9.31 15.10 -5.66
C PHE A 8 7.88 14.56 -5.41
N LEU A 9 7.72 13.24 -5.49
CA LEU A 9 6.46 12.54 -5.26
C LEU A 9 6.06 12.52 -3.78
N GLU A 10 7.00 12.32 -2.86
CA GLU A 10 6.75 12.31 -1.41
C GLU A 10 6.36 13.70 -0.90
N ILE A 11 7.01 14.75 -1.42
CA ILE A 11 6.66 16.14 -1.13
C ILE A 11 5.25 16.46 -1.62
N TYR A 12 4.90 16.01 -2.84
CA TYR A 12 3.56 16.21 -3.39
C TYR A 12 2.49 15.49 -2.56
N TYR A 13 2.71 14.24 -2.16
CA TYR A 13 1.76 13.52 -1.30
C TYR A 13 1.62 14.13 0.09
N ALA A 14 2.72 14.60 0.69
CA ALA A 14 2.68 15.32 1.96
C ALA A 14 1.84 16.60 1.83
N ILE A 15 2.01 17.38 0.76
CA ILE A 15 1.20 18.59 0.51
C ILE A 15 -0.28 18.26 0.31
N VAL A 16 -0.61 17.25 -0.50
CA VAL A 16 -2.01 16.87 -0.77
C VAL A 16 -2.71 16.36 0.50
N SER A 17 -2.03 15.54 1.31
CA SER A 17 -2.55 15.09 2.61
C SER A 17 -2.72 16.25 3.58
N SER A 18 -1.75 17.16 3.66
CA SER A 18 -1.80 18.37 4.49
C SER A 18 -2.99 19.25 4.11
N ASP A 19 -3.22 19.47 2.82
CA ASP A 19 -4.37 20.24 2.33
C ASP A 19 -5.73 19.58 2.67
N PHE A 20 -5.81 18.26 2.59
CA PHE A 20 -7.00 17.51 3.00
C PHE A 20 -7.28 17.66 4.50
N PHE A 21 -6.24 17.56 5.35
CA PHE A 21 -6.33 17.72 6.80
C PHE A 21 -6.58 19.19 7.24
N ASN A 22 -5.93 20.16 6.58
CA ASN A 22 -6.10 21.59 6.85
C ASN A 22 -7.51 22.07 6.52
N LYS A 23 -8.09 21.58 5.40
CA LYS A 23 -9.50 21.87 5.04
C LYS A 23 -10.51 21.21 5.98
N SER A 24 -10.09 20.27 6.83
CA SER A 24 -10.95 19.58 7.80
C SER A 24 -10.78 20.07 9.24
N LYS A 25 -10.07 21.18 9.47
CA LYS A 25 -9.78 21.68 10.84
C LYS A 25 -9.19 20.60 11.76
N ILE A 26 -8.45 19.65 11.19
CA ILE A 26 -7.74 18.63 11.94
C ILE A 26 -6.41 19.28 12.37
N SER A 27 -6.17 19.35 13.67
CA SER A 27 -4.98 19.98 14.23
C SER A 27 -4.01 18.92 14.77
N PHE A 28 -2.75 19.04 14.37
CA PHE A 28 -1.67 18.20 14.86
C PHE A 28 -0.92 18.92 15.98
N SER A 29 -0.81 18.32 17.17
CA SER A 29 0.08 18.79 18.22
C SER A 29 1.37 17.97 18.21
N ASP A 30 2.41 18.59 17.68
CA ASP A 30 3.80 18.11 17.63
C ASP A 30 4.38 17.69 18.99
N ARG A 31 3.94 18.29 20.10
CA ARG A 31 4.47 18.00 21.44
C ARG A 31 3.99 16.70 22.06
N ALA A 32 2.87 16.14 21.60
CA ALA A 32 2.28 14.92 22.18
C ALA A 32 2.01 13.81 21.17
N GLY A 33 2.18 14.07 19.87
CA GLY A 33 1.78 13.13 18.81
C GLY A 33 0.28 12.87 18.78
N ILE A 34 -0.52 13.77 19.39
CA ILE A 34 -1.97 13.62 19.47
C ILE A 34 -2.60 14.35 18.28
N LEU A 35 -3.34 13.59 17.47
CA LEU A 35 -4.21 14.13 16.45
C LEU A 35 -5.50 14.63 17.13
N SER A 36 -5.75 15.94 17.11
CA SER A 36 -6.97 16.54 17.64
C SER A 36 -7.92 16.86 16.50
N ILE A 37 -9.06 16.18 16.47
CA ILE A 37 -10.10 16.33 15.44
C ILE A 37 -11.30 17.03 16.09
N GLU A 38 -11.66 18.23 15.60
CA GLU A 38 -12.89 18.90 16.03
C GLU A 38 -14.10 18.02 15.69
N LYS A 39 -14.96 17.75 16.68
CA LYS A 39 -16.14 16.91 16.47
C LYS A 39 -17.21 17.67 15.69
N ASN A 40 -17.38 17.29 14.42
CA ASN A 40 -18.47 17.75 13.57
C ASN A 40 -18.77 16.70 12.49
N HIS A 41 -19.98 16.74 11.92
CA HIS A 41 -20.42 15.77 10.90
C HIS A 41 -19.49 15.69 9.69
N TYR A 42 -18.84 16.80 9.33
CA TYR A 42 -17.91 16.87 8.21
C TYR A 42 -16.63 16.06 8.50
N ASN A 43 -16.07 16.18 9.70
CA ASN A 43 -14.88 15.45 10.12
C ASN A 43 -15.17 13.96 10.34
N GLU A 44 -16.35 13.61 10.85
CA GLU A 44 -16.79 12.21 10.92
C GLU A 44 -16.87 11.57 9.53
N SER A 45 -17.52 12.25 8.57
CA SER A 45 -17.63 11.76 7.18
C SER A 45 -16.25 11.61 6.52
N ARG A 46 -15.30 12.50 6.86
CA ARG A 46 -13.92 12.44 6.37
C ARG A 46 -13.16 11.24 6.94
N ILE A 47 -13.33 10.92 8.23
CA ILE A 47 -12.74 9.72 8.84
C ILE A 47 -13.33 8.45 8.23
N GLU A 48 -14.65 8.39 8.04
CA GLU A 48 -15.32 7.28 7.37
C GLU A 48 -14.76 7.07 5.95
N ASN A 49 -14.55 8.15 5.20
CA ASN A 49 -13.90 8.08 3.90
C ASN A 49 -12.44 7.59 3.98
N LEU A 50 -11.65 8.08 4.95
CA LEU A 50 -10.28 7.61 5.16
C LEU A 50 -10.22 6.11 5.49
N ILE A 51 -11.17 5.59 6.25
CA ILE A 51 -11.32 4.16 6.54
C ILE A 51 -11.55 3.38 5.24
N MET A 52 -12.48 3.84 4.40
CA MET A 52 -12.75 3.23 3.09
C MET A 52 -11.52 3.26 2.17
N VAL A 53 -10.77 4.36 2.18
CA VAL A 53 -9.51 4.50 1.44
C VAL A 53 -8.46 3.51 1.95
N GLN A 54 -8.32 3.32 3.26
CA GLN A 54 -7.37 2.33 3.80
C GLN A 54 -7.79 0.91 3.44
N LEU A 55 -9.08 0.56 3.51
CA LEU A 55 -9.56 -0.75 3.03
C LEU A 55 -9.20 -0.98 1.56
N LYS A 56 -9.39 0.04 0.70
CA LYS A 56 -9.03 -0.09 -0.71
C LYS A 56 -7.51 -0.28 -0.90
N ARG A 57 -6.68 0.40 -0.10
CA ARG A 57 -5.23 0.22 -0.14
C ARG A 57 -4.81 -1.18 0.31
N ILE A 58 -5.42 -1.72 1.37
CA ILE A 58 -5.21 -3.12 1.81
C ILE A 58 -5.55 -4.08 0.68
N GLU A 59 -6.71 -3.90 0.02
CA GLU A 59 -7.14 -4.72 -1.12
C GLU A 59 -6.11 -4.68 -2.27
N LEU A 60 -5.63 -3.48 -2.63
CA LEU A 60 -4.64 -3.30 -3.70
C LEU A 60 -3.29 -3.93 -3.36
N CYS A 61 -2.81 -3.81 -2.12
CA CYS A 61 -1.58 -4.48 -1.68
C CYS A 61 -1.70 -6.00 -1.81
N VAL A 62 -2.84 -6.57 -1.37
CA VAL A 62 -3.10 -8.01 -1.51
C VAL A 62 -3.17 -8.42 -2.99
N GLU A 63 -3.81 -7.62 -3.85
CA GLU A 63 -3.88 -7.86 -5.28
C GLU A 63 -2.49 -7.81 -5.94
N ASN A 64 -1.67 -6.82 -5.57
CA ASN A 64 -0.29 -6.66 -6.03
C ASN A 64 0.55 -7.88 -5.64
N ILE A 65 0.51 -8.27 -4.37
CA ILE A 65 1.24 -9.43 -3.86
C ILE A 65 0.87 -10.67 -4.67
N ARG A 66 -0.42 -10.98 -4.78
CA ARG A 66 -0.94 -12.16 -5.52
C ARG A 66 -0.46 -12.25 -6.97
N ASN A 67 -0.15 -11.12 -7.60
CA ASN A 67 0.24 -11.05 -9.00
C ASN A 67 1.75 -10.88 -9.24
N ILE A 68 2.61 -10.91 -8.21
CA ILE A 68 4.07 -10.70 -8.33
C ILE A 68 4.76 -11.57 -9.40
N GLN A 69 4.23 -12.78 -9.64
CA GLN A 69 4.78 -13.75 -10.58
C GLN A 69 3.97 -13.88 -11.88
N THR A 70 3.06 -12.94 -12.15
CA THR A 70 2.22 -12.97 -13.36
C THR A 70 3.01 -12.47 -14.58
N SER A 71 3.52 -13.38 -15.40
CA SER A 71 4.25 -13.10 -16.66
C SER A 71 3.33 -12.74 -17.84
N LYS A 72 2.10 -13.27 -17.84
CA LYS A 72 1.01 -12.87 -18.73
C LYS A 72 -0.32 -12.90 -18.00
N SER A 73 -1.02 -11.78 -17.99
CA SER A 73 -2.43 -11.69 -17.63
C SER A 73 -3.32 -12.15 -18.79
N SER A 74 -4.63 -12.23 -18.55
CA SER A 74 -5.65 -12.57 -19.55
C SER A 74 -5.64 -11.68 -20.81
N SER A 75 -5.05 -10.47 -20.75
CA SER A 75 -4.89 -9.56 -21.88
C SER A 75 -3.59 -9.74 -22.67
N GLY A 76 -2.72 -10.66 -22.25
CA GLY A 76 -1.44 -10.95 -22.90
C GLY A 76 -0.25 -10.11 -22.43
N SER A 77 -0.45 -9.16 -21.50
CA SER A 77 0.60 -8.38 -20.84
C SER A 77 0.77 -8.77 -19.37
N PHE A 78 1.93 -8.53 -18.77
CA PHE A 78 2.17 -8.74 -17.34
C PHE A 78 1.25 -7.86 -16.47
N TYR A 79 0.99 -8.26 -15.23
CA TYR A 79 0.22 -7.45 -14.28
C TYR A 79 0.98 -6.16 -13.92
N LYS A 80 0.30 -5.03 -13.80
CA LYS A 80 0.92 -3.77 -13.40
C LYS A 80 0.59 -3.46 -11.95
N LYS A 81 1.60 -3.06 -11.17
CA LYS A 81 1.42 -2.66 -9.76
C LYS A 81 0.36 -1.57 -9.69
N LYS A 82 -0.67 -1.77 -8.87
CA LYS A 82 -1.71 -0.78 -8.63
C LYS A 82 -1.40 0.02 -7.39
N SER A 83 -1.59 1.32 -7.47
CA SER A 83 -1.47 2.26 -6.36
C SER A 83 -2.72 3.13 -6.29
N LEU A 84 -3.02 3.66 -5.10
CA LEU A 84 -4.14 4.57 -4.87
C LEU A 84 -3.63 5.93 -4.42
N PHE A 85 -4.11 6.97 -5.09
CA PHE A 85 -3.83 8.35 -4.76
C PHE A 85 -5.10 9.06 -4.31
N LEU A 86 -5.00 9.80 -3.22
CA LEU A 86 -6.10 10.58 -2.67
C LEU A 86 -6.05 11.99 -3.25
N ASN A 87 -7.17 12.47 -3.77
CA ASN A 87 -7.33 13.83 -4.25
C ASN A 87 -7.72 14.76 -3.08
N THR A 88 -7.59 16.07 -3.30
CA THR A 88 -7.88 17.09 -2.28
C THR A 88 -9.36 17.20 -1.90
N ASP A 89 -10.26 16.65 -2.72
CA ASP A 89 -11.70 16.53 -2.44
C ASP A 89 -12.05 15.30 -1.59
N GLY A 90 -11.09 14.39 -1.38
CA GLY A 90 -11.28 13.12 -0.69
C GLY A 90 -11.68 11.96 -1.60
N LEU A 91 -11.84 12.18 -2.90
CA LEU A 91 -11.96 11.07 -3.85
C LEU A 91 -10.59 10.43 -4.06
N TYR A 92 -10.57 9.17 -4.44
CA TYR A 92 -9.34 8.49 -4.79
C TYR A 92 -9.33 8.05 -6.25
N VAL A 93 -8.13 7.99 -6.82
CA VAL A 93 -7.86 7.45 -8.15
C VAL A 93 -6.89 6.30 -8.02
N THR A 94 -7.11 5.25 -8.81
CA THR A 94 -6.17 4.13 -8.92
C THR A 94 -5.29 4.32 -10.14
N SER A 95 -4.00 4.07 -9.99
CA SER A 95 -3.01 4.12 -11.07
C SER A 95 -2.30 2.79 -11.22
N GLU A 96 -1.82 2.50 -12.43
CA GLU A 96 -0.98 1.34 -12.71
C GLU A 96 0.46 1.76 -13.01
N ASP A 97 1.44 1.12 -12.38
CA ASP A 97 2.86 1.31 -12.70
C ASP A 97 3.15 0.73 -14.09
N SER A 98 3.78 1.56 -14.93
CA SER A 98 4.20 1.15 -16.27
C SER A 98 5.50 0.35 -16.27
N LYS A 99 6.24 0.33 -15.16
CA LYS A 99 7.51 -0.38 -15.03
C LYS A 99 7.30 -1.89 -14.93
N SER A 100 8.25 -2.63 -15.48
CA SER A 100 8.38 -4.09 -15.34
C SER A 100 9.78 -4.44 -14.88
N ARG A 101 9.89 -5.54 -14.13
CA ARG A 101 11.17 -6.22 -13.92
C ARG A 101 11.39 -7.24 -15.03
N LEU A 102 12.62 -7.31 -15.52
CA LEU A 102 13.02 -8.28 -16.54
C LEU A 102 13.84 -9.39 -15.89
N VAL A 103 13.46 -10.64 -16.11
CA VAL A 103 14.22 -11.81 -15.64
C VAL A 103 14.69 -12.59 -16.85
N PHE A 104 15.98 -12.90 -16.91
CA PHE A 104 16.51 -13.74 -17.98
C PHE A 104 16.14 -15.20 -17.74
N ASP A 105 15.24 -15.73 -18.56
CA ASP A 105 14.85 -17.13 -18.59
C ASP A 105 14.43 -17.50 -20.03
N PRO A 106 15.38 -17.89 -20.89
CA PRO A 106 15.09 -18.23 -22.28
C PRO A 106 14.19 -19.45 -22.47
N GLY A 107 14.09 -20.32 -21.45
CA GLY A 107 13.24 -21.52 -21.48
C GLY A 107 11.79 -21.24 -21.12
N HIS A 108 11.48 -20.06 -20.58
CA HIS A 108 10.13 -19.69 -20.17
C HIS A 108 9.19 -19.58 -21.39
N PRO A 109 7.94 -20.07 -21.31
CA PRO A 109 6.97 -19.96 -22.42
C PRO A 109 6.69 -18.51 -22.84
N ASP A 110 6.81 -17.59 -21.89
CA ASP A 110 6.63 -16.14 -22.08
C ASP A 110 7.92 -15.36 -22.35
N ALA A 111 9.04 -16.05 -22.60
CA ALA A 111 10.28 -15.38 -22.95
C ALA A 111 10.13 -14.59 -24.25
N ILE A 112 10.64 -13.36 -24.25
CA ILE A 112 10.69 -12.49 -25.43
C ILE A 112 11.51 -13.20 -26.51
N ARG A 113 10.91 -13.38 -27.69
CA ARG A 113 11.50 -14.20 -28.76
C ARG A 113 12.45 -13.45 -29.68
N ARG A 114 12.38 -12.11 -29.71
CA ARG A 114 13.08 -11.25 -30.69
C ARG A 114 13.56 -9.94 -30.06
N GLY A 115 14.52 -9.29 -30.73
CA GLY A 115 15.04 -7.99 -30.32
C GLY A 115 16.08 -8.05 -29.19
N PRO A 116 16.51 -6.89 -28.66
CA PRO A 116 17.60 -6.79 -27.69
C PRO A 116 17.30 -7.44 -26.33
N LYS A 117 16.01 -7.65 -26.01
CA LYS A 117 15.56 -8.32 -24.78
C LYS A 117 15.22 -9.80 -24.99
N LYS A 118 15.74 -10.45 -26.03
CA LYS A 118 15.50 -11.87 -26.31
C LYS A 118 15.92 -12.73 -25.11
N GLY A 119 15.07 -13.70 -24.74
CA GLY A 119 15.30 -14.60 -23.62
C GLY A 119 14.92 -14.04 -22.25
N TYR A 120 14.41 -12.81 -22.18
CA TYR A 120 13.88 -12.23 -20.94
C TYR A 120 12.36 -12.40 -20.83
N VAL A 121 11.88 -12.52 -19.60
CA VAL A 121 10.47 -12.55 -19.21
C VAL A 121 10.12 -11.26 -18.47
N GLN A 122 8.95 -10.70 -18.75
CA GLN A 122 8.44 -9.52 -18.06
C GLN A 122 7.58 -9.91 -16.87
N PHE A 123 7.87 -9.32 -15.73
CA PHE A 123 7.07 -9.44 -14.52
C PHE A 123 6.73 -8.04 -13.98
N PRO A 124 5.70 -7.94 -13.12
CA PRO A 124 5.40 -6.69 -12.42
C PRO A 124 6.62 -6.19 -11.66
N ASN A 125 6.82 -4.87 -11.65
CA ASN A 125 7.81 -4.20 -10.81
C ASN A 125 7.31 -4.11 -9.36
N ILE A 126 7.22 -5.26 -8.68
CA ILE A 126 6.71 -5.38 -7.31
C ILE A 126 7.72 -6.16 -6.47
N THR A 127 8.06 -5.59 -5.32
CA THR A 127 8.89 -6.21 -4.29
C THR A 127 7.96 -6.72 -3.18
N LEU A 128 8.04 -8.01 -2.85
CA LEU A 128 7.14 -8.62 -1.88
C LEU A 128 7.25 -7.94 -0.51
N GLU A 129 8.48 -7.64 -0.11
CA GLU A 129 8.79 -7.07 1.19
C GLU A 129 8.21 -5.65 1.35
N GLU A 130 8.25 -4.84 0.29
CA GLU A 130 7.63 -3.50 0.26
C GLU A 130 6.12 -3.58 0.37
N GLU A 131 5.45 -4.45 -0.42
CA GLU A 131 3.99 -4.58 -0.36
C GLU A 131 3.49 -5.10 0.98
N LEU A 132 4.24 -6.01 1.62
CA LEU A 132 3.88 -6.53 2.94
C LEU A 132 4.04 -5.44 4.02
N PHE A 133 5.06 -4.58 3.90
CA PHE A 133 5.25 -3.45 4.81
C PHE A 133 4.11 -2.43 4.66
N GLU A 134 3.74 -2.08 3.43
CA GLU A 134 2.61 -1.20 3.14
C GLU A 134 1.29 -1.80 3.63
N LEU A 135 1.05 -3.09 3.38
CA LEU A 135 -0.13 -3.81 3.88
C LEU A 135 -0.25 -3.72 5.40
N LYS A 136 0.84 -3.97 6.13
CA LYS A 136 0.86 -3.86 7.60
C LYS A 136 0.57 -2.42 8.04
N SER A 137 1.17 -1.44 7.38
CA SER A 137 1.01 -0.02 7.70
C SER A 137 -0.42 0.45 7.47
N HIS A 138 -1.06 0.05 6.36
CA HIS A 138 -2.45 0.36 6.08
C HIS A 138 -3.43 -0.32 7.04
N ILE A 139 -3.18 -1.57 7.44
CA ILE A 139 -3.99 -2.26 8.47
C ILE A 139 -3.92 -1.53 9.82
N LEU A 140 -2.71 -1.11 10.24
CA LEU A 140 -2.53 -0.36 11.49
C LEU A 140 -3.28 0.98 11.46
N LEU A 141 -3.20 1.71 10.35
CA LEU A 141 -3.93 2.97 10.19
C LEU A 141 -5.45 2.75 10.15
N TYR A 142 -5.92 1.75 9.42
CA TYR A 142 -7.34 1.36 9.40
C TYR A 142 -7.86 1.06 10.80
N ASN A 143 -7.18 0.19 11.55
CA ASN A 143 -7.59 -0.18 12.90
C ASN A 143 -7.58 1.04 13.84
N SER A 144 -6.60 1.94 13.71
CA SER A 144 -6.53 3.16 14.51
C SER A 144 -7.73 4.09 14.25
N LEU A 145 -8.12 4.27 12.99
CA LEU A 145 -9.29 5.07 12.60
C LEU A 145 -10.60 4.41 13.05
N VAL A 146 -10.69 3.08 12.95
CA VAL A 146 -11.83 2.30 13.43
C VAL A 146 -11.99 2.42 14.95
N LEU A 147 -10.91 2.28 15.71
CA LEU A 147 -10.93 2.42 17.17
C LEU A 147 -11.42 3.82 17.59
N PHE A 148 -10.98 4.86 16.88
CA PHE A 148 -11.47 6.22 17.08
C PHE A 148 -12.98 6.30 16.89
N LEU A 149 -13.53 5.79 15.78
CA LEU A 149 -14.98 5.80 15.53
C LEU A 149 -15.78 4.92 16.50
N LYS A 150 -15.27 3.74 16.88
CA LYS A 150 -15.90 2.85 17.87
C LYS A 150 -16.14 3.59 19.18
N LYS A 151 -15.10 4.28 19.68
CA LYS A 151 -15.17 5.04 20.93
C LYS A 151 -16.21 6.16 20.85
N GLU A 152 -16.35 6.79 19.68
CA GLU A 152 -17.25 7.92 19.50
C GLU A 152 -18.72 7.53 19.24
N LYS A 153 -18.96 6.48 18.45
CA LYS A 153 -20.29 6.11 17.95
C LYS A 153 -20.87 4.85 18.59
N ASN A 154 -20.12 4.14 19.42
CA ASN A 154 -20.52 2.85 20.00
C ASN A 154 -20.97 1.81 18.94
N ILE A 155 -20.38 1.91 17.74
CA ILE A 155 -20.60 0.98 16.63
C ILE A 155 -19.55 -0.12 16.66
N VAL A 156 -19.90 -1.32 16.21
CA VAL A 156 -18.93 -2.43 16.07
C VAL A 156 -18.48 -2.48 14.62
N ILE A 157 -17.26 -2.03 14.36
CA ILE A 157 -16.56 -2.25 13.08
C ILE A 157 -15.50 -3.34 13.30
N HIS A 158 -15.38 -4.30 12.39
CA HIS A 158 -14.35 -5.33 12.50
C HIS A 158 -12.96 -4.73 12.28
N GLU A 159 -11.98 -5.18 13.07
CA GLU A 159 -10.58 -4.83 12.87
C GLU A 159 -9.93 -5.84 11.93
N GLU A 160 -9.01 -5.36 11.11
CA GLU A 160 -8.23 -6.20 10.20
C GLU A 160 -7.03 -6.79 10.95
N ASN A 161 -6.73 -8.06 10.70
CA ASN A 161 -5.57 -8.74 11.29
C ASN A 161 -4.58 -9.12 10.19
N PHE A 162 -3.38 -8.55 10.25
CA PHE A 162 -2.29 -8.82 9.32
C PHE A 162 -1.97 -10.32 9.17
N ASP A 163 -1.97 -11.07 10.27
CA ASP A 163 -1.59 -12.50 10.28
C ASP A 163 -2.59 -13.36 9.49
N ASN A 164 -3.86 -12.94 9.40
CA ASN A 164 -4.85 -13.60 8.56
C ASN A 164 -4.47 -13.47 7.08
N TYR A 165 -4.05 -12.28 6.65
CA TYR A 165 -3.58 -12.06 5.28
C TYR A 165 -2.32 -12.87 4.98
N ILE A 166 -1.35 -12.87 5.89
CA ILE A 166 -0.12 -13.68 5.73
C ILE A 166 -0.45 -15.16 5.66
N SER A 167 -1.37 -15.65 6.49
CA SER A 167 -1.79 -17.05 6.46
C SER A 167 -2.37 -17.43 5.10
N VAL A 168 -3.29 -16.63 4.56
CA VAL A 168 -3.85 -16.85 3.21
C VAL A 168 -2.77 -16.79 2.13
N LEU A 169 -1.85 -15.82 2.21
CA LEU A 169 -0.76 -15.68 1.24
C LEU A 169 0.24 -16.85 1.33
N SER A 170 0.58 -17.32 2.52
CA SER A 170 1.47 -18.46 2.72
C SER A 170 0.92 -19.74 2.08
N LEU A 171 -0.39 -19.97 2.21
CA LEU A 171 -1.10 -21.05 1.55
C LEU A 171 -1.06 -20.92 0.01
N ALA A 172 -1.22 -19.71 -0.51
CA ALA A 172 -1.18 -19.45 -1.95
C ALA A 172 0.23 -19.62 -2.56
N TYR A 173 1.27 -19.16 -1.85
CA TYR A 173 2.66 -19.17 -2.33
C TYR A 173 3.45 -20.43 -1.99
N LYS A 174 2.89 -21.36 -1.21
CA LYS A 174 3.61 -22.51 -0.63
C LYS A 174 4.90 -22.10 0.11
N LYS A 175 4.97 -20.85 0.58
CA LYS A 175 6.06 -20.34 1.42
C LYS A 175 5.72 -20.56 2.88
N ARG A 176 6.74 -20.76 3.72
CA ARG A 176 6.53 -20.84 5.18
C ARG A 176 6.19 -19.45 5.73
N HIS A 177 5.24 -19.41 6.66
CA HIS A 177 4.81 -18.16 7.31
C HIS A 177 6.00 -17.38 7.89
N ASP A 178 6.91 -18.07 8.59
CA ASP A 178 8.10 -17.48 9.23
C ASP A 178 9.05 -16.81 8.23
N GLU A 179 9.15 -17.33 7.00
CA GLU A 179 9.99 -16.75 5.97
C GLU A 179 9.46 -15.38 5.51
N ILE A 180 8.12 -15.26 5.41
CA ILE A 180 7.45 -14.01 5.04
C ILE A 180 7.62 -12.96 6.14
N ILE A 181 7.56 -13.37 7.42
CA ILE A 181 7.76 -12.48 8.56
C ILE A 181 9.21 -12.00 8.65
N LEU A 182 10.20 -12.88 8.44
CA LEU A 182 11.62 -12.48 8.46
C LEU A 182 11.95 -11.44 7.37
N GLN A 183 11.36 -11.62 6.19
CA GLN A 183 11.46 -10.70 5.06
C GLN A 183 10.95 -9.28 5.42
N LEU A 184 9.84 -9.20 6.14
CA LEU A 184 9.29 -7.94 6.66
C LEU A 184 10.18 -7.25 7.69
N GLU A 185 10.73 -8.01 8.63
CA GLU A 185 11.64 -7.47 9.65
C GLU A 185 12.90 -6.88 9.04
N THR A 186 13.42 -7.53 7.99
CA THR A 186 14.61 -7.06 7.26
C THR A 186 14.38 -5.69 6.61
N VAL A 187 13.19 -5.42 6.07
CA VAL A 187 12.87 -4.09 5.47
C VAL A 187 12.82 -3.00 6.53
N LYS A 188 12.25 -3.28 7.71
CA LYS A 188 12.21 -2.29 8.80
C LYS A 188 13.60 -1.82 9.19
N LEU A 189 14.59 -2.72 9.22
CA LEU A 189 15.97 -2.39 9.55
C LEU A 189 16.61 -1.50 8.47
N LYS A 190 16.36 -1.78 7.19
CA LYS A 190 16.88 -0.97 6.06
C LYS A 190 16.32 0.46 6.00
N LEU A 191 15.14 0.69 6.57
CA LEU A 191 14.50 2.02 6.61
C LEU A 191 14.98 2.88 7.79
N ILE A 192 15.74 2.31 8.72
CA ILE A 192 16.29 3.01 9.90
C ILE A 192 17.73 3.49 9.66
N GLU A 193 18.39 2.99 8.59
CA GLU A 193 19.74 3.40 8.14
C GLU A 193 19.69 4.56 7.13
#